data_AF-A0A109WD16-F1
#
_entry.id   AF-A0A109WD16-F1
#
_cell.length_a   1.000
_cell.length_b   1.000
_cell.length_c   1.000
_cell.angle_alpha   90.00
_cell.angle_beta   90.00
_cell.angle_gamma   90.00
#
_symmetry.space_group_name_H-M   'P 1'
#
loop_
_entity.id
_entity.type
_entity.pdbx_description
1 polymer ?
#
loop_
_entity_poly.entity_id
_entity_poly.type
_entity_poly.pdbx_seq_one_letter_code
_entity_poly.pdbx_strand_id
1 'polypeptide(L)'
;MRKIWSDEAWEDCLDWQMQDKKTLRRINLLIKDAERNPYMGLGKPEPLRGDLSGFWNRRIDEKNRLIYRVFSDFLEIASCKGRYD
;
A
#
# COMPACT_ATOMS: atom_id res chain seq x y z
N MET A 1 -0.11 -15.77 -2.18
CA MET A 1 -0.14 -14.38 -2.64
C MET A 1 1.23 -13.88 -3.06
N ARG A 2 1.39 -13.61 -4.35
CA ARG A 2 2.56 -12.96 -4.94
C ARG A 2 2.39 -11.44 -4.83
N LYS A 3 3.49 -10.73 -4.56
CA LYS A 3 3.49 -9.26 -4.49
C LYS A 3 4.02 -8.70 -5.79
N ILE A 4 3.25 -7.82 -6.41
CA ILE A 4 3.66 -7.07 -7.60
C ILE A 4 3.88 -5.63 -7.14
N TRP A 5 5.00 -5.03 -7.53
CA TRP A 5 5.30 -3.65 -7.25
C TRP A 5 5.31 -2.90 -8.58
N SER A 6 4.63 -1.75 -8.64
CA SER A 6 4.95 -0.76 -9.68
C SER A 6 6.38 -0.24 -9.46
N ASP A 7 6.99 0.31 -10.50
CA ASP A 7 8.30 0.94 -10.37
C ASP A 7 8.26 2.10 -9.35
N GLU A 8 7.18 2.89 -9.35
CA GLU A 8 6.94 3.96 -8.36
C GLU A 8 6.92 3.42 -6.92
N ALA A 9 6.14 2.36 -6.67
CA ALA A 9 6.07 1.78 -5.33
C ALA A 9 7.40 1.15 -4.88
N TRP A 10 8.18 0.63 -5.83
CA TRP A 10 9.50 0.09 -5.54
C TRP A 10 10.49 1.20 -5.16
N GLU A 11 10.49 2.31 -5.90
CA GLU A 11 11.28 3.50 -5.59
C GLU A 11 10.90 4.09 -4.22
N ASP A 12 9.61 4.23 -3.92
CA ASP A 12 9.12 4.64 -2.60
C ASP A 12 9.70 3.77 -1.49
N CYS A 13 9.73 2.46 -1.71
CA CYS A 13 10.27 1.50 -0.75
C CYS A 13 11.77 1.69 -0.52
N LEU A 14 12.55 1.94 -1.58
CA LEU A 14 13.98 2.23 -1.48
C LEU A 14 14.24 3.57 -0.76
N ASP A 15 13.44 4.59 -1.05
CA ASP A 15 13.48 5.88 -0.36
C ASP A 15 13.24 5.73 1.14
N TRP A 16 12.19 4.98 1.52
CA TRP A 16 11.88 4.74 2.93
C TRP A 16 12.97 3.93 3.64
N GLN A 17 13.66 3.01 2.96
CA GLN A 17 14.79 2.28 3.53
C GLN A 17 15.92 3.23 3.95
N MET A 18 16.15 4.30 3.19
CA MET A 18 17.19 5.29 3.43
C MET A 18 16.76 6.37 4.43
N GLN A 19 15.51 6.82 4.36
CA GLN A 19 15.04 8.01 5.08
C GLN A 19 14.41 7.66 6.44
N ASP A 20 13.47 6.70 6.47
CA ASP A 20 12.72 6.36 7.68
C ASP A 20 12.30 4.88 7.72
N LYS A 21 13.13 4.09 8.40
CA LYS A 21 12.91 2.65 8.62
C LYS A 21 11.67 2.37 9.48
N LYS A 22 11.16 3.32 10.27
CA LYS A 22 9.92 3.14 11.05
C LYS A 22 8.73 3.13 10.11
N THR A 23 8.69 4.05 9.16
CA THR A 23 7.65 4.09 8.12
C THR A 23 7.69 2.85 7.24
N LEU A 24 8.87 2.39 6.83
CA LEU A 24 9.00 1.12 6.10
C LEU A 24 8.46 -0.08 6.89
N ARG A 25 8.74 -0.18 8.19
CA ARG A 25 8.17 -1.24 9.04
C ARG A 25 6.65 -1.16 9.09
N ARG A 26 6.08 0.05 9.14
CA ARG A 26 4.63 0.26 9.09
C ARG A 26 4.04 -0.21 7.76
N ILE A 27 4.67 0.10 6.63
CA ILE A 27 4.28 -0.36 5.30
C ILE A 27 4.28 -1.90 5.25
N ASN A 28 5.36 -2.55 5.70
CA ASN A 28 5.45 -4.01 5.74
C ASN A 28 4.35 -4.66 6.60
N LEU A 29 3.98 -4.04 7.73
CA LEU A 29 2.86 -4.50 8.56
C LEU A 29 1.51 -4.37 7.83
N LEU A 30 1.29 -3.26 7.12
CA LEU A 30 0.06 -3.06 6.34
C LEU A 30 -0.04 -4.04 5.18
N ILE A 31 1.05 -4.28 4.45
CA ILE A 31 1.10 -5.29 3.37
C ILE A 31 0.76 -6.67 3.93
N LYS A 32 1.38 -7.07 5.05
CA LYS A 32 1.15 -8.38 5.66
C LYS A 32 -0.29 -8.57 6.17
N ASP A 33 -0.91 -7.49 6.65
CA ASP A 33 -2.34 -7.51 7.00
C ASP A 33 -3.24 -7.54 5.76
N ALA A 34 -2.91 -6.80 4.70
CA ALA A 34 -3.64 -6.80 3.44
C ALA A 34 -3.63 -8.18 2.73
N GLU A 35 -2.56 -8.97 2.91
CA GLU A 35 -2.52 -10.35 2.43
C GLU A 35 -3.59 -11.26 3.07
N ARG A 36 -3.96 -10.97 4.33
CA ARG A 36 -4.91 -11.79 5.11
C ARG A 36 -6.31 -11.21 5.10
N ASN A 37 -6.40 -9.89 5.21
CA ASN A 37 -7.62 -9.12 5.36
C ASN A 37 -7.68 -7.99 4.33
N PRO A 38 -7.77 -8.25 3.02
CA PRO A 38 -7.59 -7.22 1.99
C PRO A 38 -8.46 -5.98 2.14
N TYR A 39 -9.68 -6.10 2.68
CA TYR A 39 -10.67 -5.02 2.68
C TYR A 39 -11.05 -4.52 4.08
N MET A 40 -10.29 -4.93 5.11
CA MET A 40 -10.51 -4.55 6.50
C MET A 40 -9.21 -4.60 7.31
N GLY A 41 -9.25 -4.20 8.58
CA GLY A 41 -8.10 -4.27 9.48
C GLY A 41 -7.26 -2.99 9.51
N LEU A 42 -5.94 -3.16 9.51
CA LEU A 42 -5.00 -2.08 9.83
C LEU A 42 -5.01 -0.97 8.78
N GLY A 43 -4.89 0.27 9.27
CA GLY A 43 -4.75 1.44 8.40
C GLY A 43 -6.08 1.94 7.81
N LYS A 44 -7.23 1.49 8.31
CA LYS A 44 -8.56 1.91 7.84
C LYS A 44 -8.69 1.79 6.31
N PRO A 45 -8.78 0.55 5.78
CA PRO A 45 -8.89 0.32 4.35
C PRO A 45 -10.11 1.02 3.77
N GLU A 46 -9.92 1.78 2.70
CA GLU A 46 -10.99 2.51 2.03
C GLU A 46 -10.87 2.27 0.50
N PRO A 47 -11.97 1.89 -0.19
CA PRO A 47 -11.94 1.69 -1.63
C PRO A 47 -11.78 3.03 -2.36
N LEU A 48 -10.95 3.05 -3.40
CA LEU A 48 -10.80 4.20 -4.28
C LEU A 48 -11.86 4.18 -5.39
N ARG A 49 -12.07 5.34 -6.00
CA ARG A 49 -13.12 5.60 -7.01
C ARG A 49 -12.50 6.22 -8.27
N GLY A 50 -13.29 6.34 -9.33
CA GLY A 50 -12.84 6.93 -10.60
C GLY A 50 -11.82 6.05 -11.30
N ASP A 51 -10.72 6.62 -11.79
CA ASP A 51 -9.67 5.91 -12.52
C ASP A 51 -8.95 4.85 -11.66
N LEU A 52 -9.02 4.99 -10.34
CA LEU A 52 -8.46 4.05 -9.36
C LEU A 52 -9.51 3.05 -8.84
N SER A 53 -10.65 2.93 -9.51
CA SER A 53 -11.66 1.93 -9.13
C SER A 53 -11.06 0.53 -9.12
N GLY A 54 -11.26 -0.18 -7.99
CA GLY A 54 -10.66 -1.49 -7.73
C GLY A 54 -9.38 -1.44 -6.89
N PHE A 55 -8.77 -0.27 -6.72
CA PHE A 55 -7.72 -0.04 -5.73
C PHE A 55 -8.30 0.30 -4.36
N TRP A 56 -7.48 0.08 -3.36
CA TRP A 56 -7.74 0.33 -1.95
C TRP A 56 -6.59 1.12 -1.37
N ASN A 57 -6.91 2.04 -0.47
CA ASN A 57 -5.91 2.76 0.30
C ASN A 57 -5.92 2.33 1.77
N ARG A 58 -4.73 2.29 2.39
CA ARG A 58 -4.54 2.20 3.84
C ARG A 58 -3.66 3.34 4.32
N ARG A 59 -4.00 3.90 5.48
CA ARG A 59 -3.22 4.93 6.18
C ARG A 59 -1.92 4.36 6.73
N ILE A 60 -0.80 4.81 6.17
CA ILE A 60 0.53 4.61 6.73
C ILE A 60 0.68 5.56 7.92
N ASP A 61 0.45 6.85 7.67
CA ASP A 61 0.41 7.95 8.63
C ASP A 61 -0.64 9.01 8.20
N GLU A 62 -0.55 10.23 8.72
CA GLU A 62 -1.47 11.32 8.38
C GLU A 62 -1.40 11.72 6.89
N LYS A 63 -0.21 11.66 6.29
CA LYS A 63 0.09 12.09 4.92
C LYS A 63 0.11 10.91 3.95
N ASN A 64 0.80 9.83 4.27
CA ASN A 64 1.13 8.76 3.35
C ASN A 64 0.06 7.65 3.32
N ARG A 65 -0.17 7.08 2.13
CA ARG A 65 -1.08 5.95 1.91
C ARG A 65 -0.37 4.79 1.24
N LEU A 66 -0.74 3.58 1.64
CA LEU A 66 -0.43 2.36 0.88
C LEU A 66 -1.60 2.15 -0.09
N ILE A 67 -1.31 2.20 -1.40
CA ILE A 67 -2.30 1.96 -2.46
C ILE A 67 -2.04 0.59 -3.05
N TYR A 68 -3.07 -0.26 -3.06
CA TYR A 68 -2.95 -1.62 -3.55
C TYR A 68 -4.27 -2.13 -4.14
N ARG A 69 -4.20 -3.20 -4.92
CA ARG A 69 -5.36 -4.01 -5.28
C ARG A 69 -5.04 -5.49 -5.15
N VAL A 70 -6.09 -6.28 -4.91
CA VAL A 70 -5.99 -7.74 -4.90
C VAL A 70 -6.74 -8.28 -6.11
N PHE A 71 -6.04 -9.08 -6.91
CA PHE A 71 -6.65 -9.81 -8.03
C PHE A 71 -6.03 -11.19 -8.14
N SER A 72 -6.87 -12.22 -8.26
CA SER A 72 -6.41 -13.62 -8.21
C SER A 72 -5.55 -13.88 -6.95
N ASP A 73 -4.33 -14.38 -7.10
CA ASP A 73 -3.36 -14.58 -6.02
C ASP A 73 -2.29 -13.47 -5.97
N PHE A 74 -2.59 -12.27 -6.47
CA PHE A 74 -1.67 -11.14 -6.49
C PHE A 74 -2.13 -10.01 -5.56
N LEU A 75 -1.18 -9.46 -4.82
CA LEU A 75 -1.27 -8.17 -4.16
C LEU A 75 -0.39 -7.20 -4.95
N GLU A 76 -1.00 -6.37 -5.77
CA GLU A 76 -0.28 -5.32 -6.49
C GLU A 76 -0.25 -4.05 -5.64
N ILE A 77 0.95 -3.49 -5.50
CA ILE A 77 1.23 -2.27 -4.76
C ILE A 77 1.55 -1.19 -5.79
N ALA A 78 0.69 -0.17 -5.85
CA ALA A 78 0.82 0.94 -6.80
C ALA A 78 1.66 2.10 -6.23
N SER A 79 1.60 2.32 -4.91
CA SER A 79 2.42 3.32 -4.21
C SER A 79 2.41 3.09 -2.70
N CYS A 80 3.44 3.58 -2.02
CA CYS A 80 3.48 3.62 -0.57
C CYS A 80 4.01 4.95 0.01
N LYS A 81 3.87 6.05 -0.74
CA LYS A 81 4.28 7.40 -0.35
C LYS A 81 3.30 8.43 -0.90
N GLY A 82 3.06 9.49 -0.14
CA GLY A 82 2.12 10.54 -0.52
C GLY A 82 0.65 10.09 -0.52
N ARG A 83 -0.19 10.88 -1.20
CA ARG A 83 -1.61 10.60 -1.46
C ARG A 83 -1.81 10.53 -2.97
N TYR A 84 -2.73 9.66 -3.40
CA TYR A 84 -3.37 9.84 -4.70
C TYR A 84 -4.49 10.86 -4.49
N ASP A 85 -4.40 11.99 -5.19
CA ASP A 85 -5.48 12.96 -5.32
C ASP A 85 -6.35 12.61 -6.54
#